data_AF-A0A3D0N6E9-F1
#
_entry.id   AF-A0A3D0N6E9-F1
#
_cell.length_a   1.000
_cell.length_b   1.000
_cell.length_c   1.000
_cell.angle_alpha   90.00
_cell.angle_beta   90.00
_cell.angle_gamma   90.00
#
_symmetry.space_group_name_H-M   'P 1'
#
loop_
_entity.id
_entity.type
_entity.pdbx_description
1 polymer ?
#
loop_
_entity_poly.entity_id
_entity_poly.type
_entity_poly.pdbx_seq_one_letter_code
_entity_poly.pdbx_strand_id
1 'polypeptide(L)'
;MAIVDPPNAPAKIKEVRIQRDRERYRQQLRSDAFLSQFEGKQAASALTVGSDIKAAHPDAVAASRVVALSVKKLLVAYDKLGIASK
;
A
#
# COMPACT_ATOMS: atom_id res chain seq x y z
N MET A 1 7.61 10.02 -21.91
CA MET A 1 6.36 10.80 -21.72
C MET A 1 5.91 10.62 -20.28
N ALA A 2 5.89 11.67 -19.47
CA ALA A 2 5.24 11.61 -18.16
C ALA A 2 3.73 11.66 -18.40
N ILE A 3 3.03 10.58 -18.05
CA ILE A 3 1.56 10.56 -18.08
C ILE A 3 1.14 11.41 -16.89
N VAL A 4 0.78 12.67 -17.15
CA VAL A 4 0.28 13.58 -16.12
C VAL A 4 -1.18 13.18 -15.88
N ASP A 5 -1.49 12.71 -14.66
CA ASP A 5 -2.86 12.37 -14.31
C ASP A 5 -3.75 13.62 -14.43
N PRO A 6 -5.00 13.47 -14.88
CA PRO A 6 -5.91 14.61 -14.99
C PRO A 6 -6.15 15.26 -13.62
N PRO A 7 -6.41 16.57 -13.56
CA PRO A 7 -6.86 17.21 -12.33
C PRO A 7 -8.13 16.51 -11.84
N ASN A 8 -8.13 16.09 -10.57
CA ASN A 8 -9.14 15.25 -9.89
C ASN A 8 -9.04 13.73 -10.10
N ALA A 9 -7.93 13.21 -10.62
CA ALA A 9 -7.71 11.76 -10.61
C ALA A 9 -7.64 11.22 -9.17
N PRO A 10 -8.17 9.99 -8.90
CA PRO A 10 -8.10 9.41 -7.57
C PRO A 10 -6.64 9.27 -7.12
N ALA A 11 -6.37 9.64 -5.87
CA ALA A 11 -5.04 9.54 -5.30
C ALA A 11 -4.51 8.10 -5.42
N LYS A 12 -3.30 7.99 -5.96
CA LYS A 12 -2.60 6.73 -6.17
C LYS A 12 -1.38 6.65 -5.28
N ILE A 13 -1.07 5.44 -4.81
CA ILE A 13 0.14 5.20 -4.02
C ILE A 13 1.36 5.38 -4.92
N LYS A 14 2.24 6.29 -4.54
CA LYS A 14 3.56 6.46 -5.17
C LYS A 14 4.59 5.48 -4.60
N GLU A 15 4.56 5.29 -3.29
CA GLU A 15 5.54 4.48 -2.57
C GLU A 15 4.99 4.10 -1.19
N VAL A 16 5.40 2.94 -0.66
CA VAL A 16 5.17 2.54 0.72
C VAL A 16 6.51 2.26 1.39
N ARG A 17 6.70 2.76 2.61
CA ARG A 17 7.87 2.44 3.45
C ARG A 17 7.42 2.11 4.87
N ILE A 18 8.08 1.13 5.48
CA ILE A 18 7.89 0.80 6.91
C ILE A 18 8.98 1.51 7.72
N GLN A 19 8.59 2.49 8.53
CA GLN A 19 9.54 3.26 9.34
C GLN A 19 10.12 2.42 10.50
N ARG A 20 9.25 1.71 11.23
CA ARG A 20 9.60 0.91 12.41
C ARG A 20 8.72 -0.33 12.51
N ASP A 21 9.33 -1.44 12.90
CA ASP A 21 8.66 -2.68 13.27
C ASP A 21 9.63 -3.52 14.14
N ARG A 22 9.10 -4.56 14.78
CA ARG A 22 9.88 -5.57 15.54
C ARG A 22 9.55 -6.97 15.05
N GLU A 23 9.21 -7.10 13.78
CA GLU A 23 8.72 -8.35 13.20
C GLU A 23 9.90 -9.27 12.85
N ARG A 24 9.69 -10.58 12.90
CA ARG A 24 10.73 -11.59 12.62
C ARG A 24 11.19 -11.55 11.16
N TYR A 25 10.26 -11.38 10.23
CA TYR A 25 10.46 -11.31 8.78
C TYR A 25 10.46 -9.85 8.27
N ARG A 26 10.98 -8.92 9.09
CA ARG A 26 11.10 -7.49 8.76
C ARG A 26 11.81 -7.20 7.43
N GLN A 27 12.77 -8.03 7.04
CA GLN A 27 13.49 -7.85 5.77
C GLN A 27 12.55 -8.06 4.58
N GLN A 28 11.73 -9.10 4.65
CA GLN A 28 10.75 -9.43 3.61
C GLN A 28 9.63 -8.38 3.57
N LEU A 29 9.12 -7.96 4.74
CA LEU A 29 8.11 -6.91 4.84
C LEU A 29 8.60 -5.55 4.32
N ARG A 30 9.91 -5.29 4.35
CA ARG A 30 10.53 -4.05 3.84
C ARG A 30 11.09 -4.20 2.43
N SER A 31 10.97 -5.37 1.83
CA SER A 31 11.51 -5.61 0.50
C SER A 31 10.70 -4.90 -0.56
N ASP A 32 11.38 -4.45 -1.62
CA ASP A 32 10.73 -3.87 -2.80
C ASP A 32 9.76 -4.87 -3.42
N ALA A 33 10.11 -6.17 -3.41
CA ALA A 33 9.25 -7.25 -3.91
C ALA A 33 7.87 -7.28 -3.24
N PHE A 34 7.81 -6.99 -1.93
CA PHE A 34 6.54 -6.90 -1.22
C PHE A 34 5.88 -5.53 -1.34
N LEU A 35 6.63 -4.45 -1.08
CA LEU A 35 6.07 -3.09 -0.95
C LEU A 35 5.68 -2.45 -2.28
N SER A 36 6.37 -2.77 -3.39
CA SER A 36 6.01 -2.25 -4.72
C SER A 36 4.64 -2.73 -5.22
N GLN A 37 4.10 -3.83 -4.65
CA GLN A 37 2.77 -4.33 -4.99
C GLN A 37 1.64 -3.32 -4.67
N PHE A 38 1.92 -2.36 -3.79
CA PHE A 38 0.99 -1.29 -3.44
C PHE A 38 1.05 -0.09 -4.40
N GLU A 39 2.10 0.04 -5.21
CA GLU A 39 2.26 1.17 -6.12
C GLU A 39 1.12 1.25 -7.15
N GLY A 40 0.66 2.45 -7.43
CA GLY A 40 -0.45 2.72 -8.33
C GLY A 40 -1.83 2.34 -7.80
N LYS A 41 -1.95 1.65 -6.66
CA LYS A 41 -3.24 1.31 -6.06
C LYS A 41 -3.96 2.56 -5.56
N GLN A 42 -5.29 2.52 -5.59
CA GLN A 42 -6.19 3.62 -5.26
C GLN A 42 -7.16 3.24 -4.14
N ALA A 43 -7.90 4.21 -3.60
CA ALA A 43 -8.82 3.99 -2.50
C ALA A 43 -9.90 2.92 -2.81
N ALA A 44 -10.22 2.66 -4.08
CA ALA A 44 -11.13 1.59 -4.49
C ALA A 44 -10.46 0.19 -4.52
N SER A 45 -9.13 0.08 -4.53
CA SER A 45 -8.41 -1.20 -4.61
C SER A 45 -8.62 -2.05 -3.34
N ALA A 46 -8.87 -3.36 -3.49
CA ALA A 46 -9.18 -4.25 -2.37
C ALA A 46 -7.98 -4.52 -1.43
N LEU A 47 -6.76 -4.62 -1.96
CA LEU A 47 -5.51 -4.89 -1.22
C LEU A 47 -5.54 -6.17 -0.37
N THR A 48 -6.26 -7.20 -0.82
CA THR A 48 -6.41 -8.45 -0.06
C THR A 48 -5.16 -9.32 -0.20
N VAL A 49 -4.52 -9.65 0.92
CA VAL A 49 -3.36 -10.55 0.91
C VAL A 49 -3.78 -11.98 0.62
N GLY A 50 -3.12 -12.61 -0.36
CA GLY A 50 -3.45 -13.93 -0.89
C GLY A 50 -4.33 -13.90 -2.15
N SER A 51 -4.82 -12.71 -2.53
CA SER A 51 -5.55 -12.48 -3.78
C SER A 51 -4.89 -11.38 -4.59
N ASP A 52 -4.95 -10.14 -4.11
CA ASP A 52 -4.42 -8.96 -4.80
C ASP A 52 -2.95 -8.70 -4.48
N ILE A 53 -2.52 -9.07 -3.28
CA ILE A 53 -1.18 -8.84 -2.74
C ILE A 53 -0.59 -10.18 -2.30
N LYS A 54 0.60 -10.53 -2.78
CA LYS A 54 1.34 -11.69 -2.28
C LYS A 54 1.90 -11.35 -0.91
N ALA A 55 1.77 -12.28 0.03
CA ALA A 55 2.38 -12.12 1.36
C ALA A 55 3.90 -11.97 1.23
N ALA A 56 4.51 -11.18 2.13
CA ALA A 56 5.95 -10.96 2.13
C ALA A 56 6.74 -12.27 2.38
N HIS A 57 6.17 -13.15 3.20
CA HIS A 57 6.73 -14.46 3.52
C HIS A 57 5.57 -15.41 3.92
N PRO A 58 5.67 -16.73 3.65
CA PRO A 58 4.64 -17.71 4.05
C PRO A 58 4.29 -17.66 5.54
N ASP A 59 5.28 -17.47 6.41
CA ASP A 59 5.06 -17.38 7.86
C ASP A 59 4.66 -15.97 8.33
N ALA A 60 4.69 -14.96 7.45
CA ALA A 60 4.38 -13.56 7.77
C ALA A 60 3.04 -13.10 7.16
N VAL A 61 2.10 -14.02 6.90
CA VAL A 61 0.80 -13.70 6.30
C VAL A 61 0.01 -12.72 7.17
N ALA A 62 -0.02 -12.93 8.49
CA ALA A 62 -0.71 -12.04 9.42
C ALA A 62 -0.09 -10.63 9.41
N ALA A 63 1.24 -10.52 9.47
CA ALA A 63 1.93 -9.23 9.38
C ALA A 63 1.70 -8.55 8.02
N SER A 64 1.72 -9.31 6.93
CA SER A 64 1.43 -8.80 5.57
C SER A 64 0.01 -8.23 5.49
N ARG A 65 -0.98 -8.89 6.10
CA ARG A 65 -2.36 -8.39 6.19
C ARG A 65 -2.45 -7.09 6.97
N VAL A 66 -1.70 -6.96 8.06
CA VAL A 66 -1.64 -5.70 8.83
C VAL A 66 -1.04 -4.58 7.98
N VAL A 67 0.05 -4.83 7.25
CA VAL A 67 0.63 -3.81 6.34
C VAL A 67 -0.39 -3.40 5.28
N ALA A 68 -1.05 -4.36 4.62
CA ALA A 68 -2.06 -4.06 3.62
C ALA A 68 -3.25 -3.25 4.19
N LEU A 69 -3.70 -3.60 5.40
CA LEU A 69 -4.75 -2.86 6.11
C LEU A 69 -4.30 -1.43 6.45
N SER A 70 -3.07 -1.25 6.95
CA SER A 70 -2.51 0.07 7.25
C SER A 70 -2.40 0.94 6.01
N VAL A 71 -1.93 0.37 4.89
CA VAL A 71 -1.86 1.06 3.60
C VAL A 71 -3.27 1.47 3.13
N LYS A 72 -4.24 0.55 3.18
CA LYS A 72 -5.64 0.82 2.82
C LYS A 72 -6.21 1.96 3.66
N LYS A 73 -5.99 1.93 4.99
CA LYS A 73 -6.47 2.95 5.91
C LYS A 73 -5.92 4.33 5.54
N LEU A 74 -4.61 4.44 5.29
CA LEU A 74 -3.98 5.70 4.89
C LEU A 74 -4.50 6.21 3.55
N LEU A 75 -4.70 5.31 2.58
CA LEU A 75 -5.21 5.64 1.26
C LEU A 75 -6.66 6.16 1.30
N VAL A 76 -7.53 5.50 2.08
CA VAL A 76 -8.91 5.96 2.31
C VAL A 76 -8.91 7.27 3.08
N ALA A 77 -8.06 7.43 4.09
CA ALA A 77 -7.93 8.70 4.80
C ALA A 77 -7.48 9.83 3.86
N TYR A 78 -6.54 9.58 2.96
CA TYR A 78 -6.11 10.57 1.97
C TYR A 78 -7.21 10.90 0.95
N ASP A 79 -8.00 9.90 0.52
CA ASP A 79 -9.13 10.11 -0.39
C ASP A 79 -10.29 10.89 0.25
N LYS A 80 -10.59 10.61 1.52
CA LYS A 80 -11.77 11.18 2.22
C LYS A 80 -11.46 12.42 3.04
N LEU A 81 -10.26 12.52 3.58
CA LEU A 81 -9.81 13.59 4.48
C LEU A 81 -8.68 14.43 3.86
N GLY A 82 -8.07 13.94 2.77
CA GLY A 82 -6.94 14.60 2.12
C GLY A 82 -7.36 15.65 1.09
N ILE A 83 -6.42 16.57 0.87
CA ILE A 83 -6.48 17.84 0.14
C ILE A 83 -6.50 17.61 -1.39
N ALA A 84 -7.23 16.60 -1.88
CA ALA A 84 -7.34 16.32 -3.32
C ALA A 84 -8.49 17.11 -3.99
N SER A 85 -9.31 17.79 -3.19
CA SER A 85 -10.36 18.69 -3.67
C SER A 85 -9.92 20.15 -3.50
N LYS A 86 -9.14 20.67 -4.45
CA LYS A 86 -9.11 22.10 -4.76
C LYS A 86 -9.09 22.27 -6.27
#